data_AF-A0A810NR23-F1
#
_entry.id   AF-A0A810NR23-F1
#
_cell.length_a   1.000
_cell.length_b   1.000
_cell.length_c   1.000
_cell.angle_alpha   90.00
_cell.angle_beta   90.00
_cell.angle_gamma   90.00
#
_symmetry.space_group_name_H-M   'P 1'
#
loop_
_entity.id
_entity.type
_entity.pdbx_description
1 polymer ?
#
loop_
_entity_poly.entity_id
_entity_poly.type
_entity_poly.pdbx_seq_one_letter_code
_entity_poly.pdbx_strand_id
1 'polypeptide(L)'
;MAPAVTAGEAADRPRSTVTVEIQTYDPALGVGTWWDDDTVLRAEVWESPEQTVVISGNPAGLVSLARHLLSLAQEAVPDGRHFDFDTYCGWLEEGSAAIRIEVEKR
;
A
#
# COMPACT_ATOMS: atom_id res chain seq x y z
N MET A 1 37.04 -8.50 30.64
CA MET A 1 35.97 -7.53 30.97
C MET A 1 35.73 -6.71 29.71
N ALA A 2 34.67 -6.98 28.96
CA ALA A 2 34.33 -6.25 27.75
C ALA A 2 33.60 -4.94 28.12
N PRO A 3 33.82 -3.82 27.41
CA PRO A 3 33.10 -2.60 27.69
C PRO A 3 31.64 -2.75 27.27
N ALA A 4 30.74 -2.30 28.12
CA ALA A 4 29.32 -2.22 27.83
C ALA A 4 29.10 -1.21 26.71
N VAL A 5 28.41 -1.64 25.64
CA VAL A 5 27.88 -0.73 24.63
C VAL A 5 26.70 -0.01 25.26
N THR A 6 26.91 1.25 25.65
CA THR A 6 25.81 2.18 25.94
C THR A 6 24.92 2.28 24.71
N ALA A 7 23.65 1.94 24.86
CA ALA A 7 22.63 2.19 23.87
C ALA A 7 22.56 3.70 23.62
N GLY A 8 23.18 4.15 22.52
CA GLY A 8 23.05 5.51 22.04
C GLY A 8 21.59 5.77 21.71
N GLU A 9 21.04 6.85 22.28
CA GLU A 9 19.81 7.49 21.86
C GLU A 9 19.76 7.50 20.32
N ALA A 10 18.76 6.82 19.74
CA ALA A 10 18.59 6.80 18.30
C ALA A 10 18.34 8.24 17.84
N ALA A 11 19.35 8.85 17.20
CA ALA A 11 19.23 10.20 16.65
C ALA A 11 17.97 10.28 15.77
N ASP A 12 17.17 11.33 15.96
CA ASP A 12 15.93 11.56 15.21
C ASP A 12 16.25 11.55 13.71
N ARG A 13 15.76 10.53 12.99
CA ARG A 13 16.01 10.41 11.55
C ARG A 13 15.22 11.50 10.81
N PRO A 14 15.80 12.14 9.79
CA PRO A 14 15.07 13.15 9.02
C PRO A 14 13.80 12.55 8.41
N ARG A 15 12.69 13.27 8.55
CA ARG A 15 11.39 12.90 7.98
C ARG A 15 11.17 13.70 6.69
N SER A 16 10.56 13.04 5.69
CA SER A 16 10.13 13.67 4.45
C SER A 16 8.61 13.60 4.33
N THR A 17 8.01 14.65 3.77
CA THR A 17 6.57 14.68 3.48
C THR A 17 6.33 14.26 2.05
N VAL A 18 5.33 13.41 1.83
CA VAL A 18 4.81 13.04 0.51
C VAL A 18 3.33 13.39 0.49
N THR A 19 2.88 14.06 -0.58
CA THR A 19 1.46 14.39 -0.79
C THR A 19 0.90 13.47 -1.84
N VAL A 20 -0.22 12.80 -1.52
CA VAL A 20 -0.95 11.93 -2.45
C VAL A 20 -2.37 12.46 -2.55
N GLU A 21 -2.78 12.83 -3.76
CA GLU A 21 -4.16 13.21 -4.02
C GLU A 21 -5.05 11.97 -4.07
N ILE A 22 -6.22 12.06 -3.43
CA ILE A 22 -7.26 11.02 -3.39
C ILE A 22 -8.60 11.62 -3.80
N GLN A 23 -9.51 10.77 -4.29
CA GLN A 23 -10.89 11.19 -4.53
C GLN A 23 -11.68 11.10 -3.23
N THR A 24 -12.39 12.19 -2.88
CA THR A 24 -13.27 12.21 -1.72
C THR A 24 -14.34 11.12 -1.84
N TYR A 25 -14.56 10.38 -0.76
CA TYR A 25 -15.62 9.39 -0.70
C TYR A 25 -16.99 10.02 -0.97
N ASP A 26 -17.77 9.38 -1.85
CA ASP A 26 -19.15 9.75 -2.13
C ASP A 26 -20.06 8.57 -1.79
N PRO A 27 -21.06 8.72 -0.89
CA PRO A 27 -21.97 7.63 -0.54
C PRO A 27 -22.78 7.06 -1.71
N ALA A 28 -23.02 7.83 -2.77
CA ALA A 28 -23.75 7.40 -3.97
C ALA A 28 -22.85 6.71 -5.00
N LEU A 29 -21.57 7.09 -5.10
CA LEU A 29 -20.62 6.54 -6.09
C LEU A 29 -19.63 5.54 -5.51
N GLY A 30 -19.45 5.52 -4.19
CA GLY A 30 -18.48 4.70 -3.49
C GLY A 30 -17.10 5.35 -3.38
N VAL A 31 -16.08 4.50 -3.21
CA VAL A 31 -14.69 4.93 -3.15
C VAL A 31 -14.14 4.98 -4.56
N GLY A 32 -13.69 6.15 -5.00
CA GLY A 32 -13.03 6.34 -6.29
C GLY A 32 -11.51 6.30 -6.15
N THR A 33 -10.83 5.79 -7.19
CA THR A 33 -9.37 5.75 -7.24
C THR A 33 -8.85 5.54 -8.66
N TRP A 34 -7.56 5.78 -8.88
CA TRP A 34 -6.89 5.54 -10.15
C TRP A 34 -5.43 5.10 -9.94
N TRP A 35 -4.86 4.48 -10.97
CA TRP A 35 -3.44 4.19 -11.12
C TRP A 35 -2.79 5.31 -11.92
N ASP A 36 -1.55 5.65 -11.58
CA ASP A 36 -0.75 6.60 -12.34
C ASP A 36 -0.16 5.94 -13.59
N ASP A 37 0.17 6.75 -14.58
CA ASP A 37 0.88 6.32 -15.79
C ASP A 37 2.21 5.64 -15.43
N ASP A 38 2.64 4.74 -16.31
CA ASP A 38 3.87 3.94 -16.15
C ASP A 38 3.91 3.11 -14.86
N THR A 39 2.77 2.84 -14.22
CA THR A 39 2.69 1.94 -13.06
C THR A 39 3.32 0.59 -13.38
N VAL A 40 4.27 0.18 -12.53
CA VAL A 40 4.79 -1.19 -12.45
C VAL A 40 4.57 -1.64 -11.02
N LEU A 41 3.73 -2.66 -10.82
CA LEU A 41 3.48 -3.24 -9.49
C LEU A 41 3.34 -4.76 -9.59
N ARG A 42 4.03 -5.47 -8.70
CA ARG A 42 4.04 -6.93 -8.62
C ARG A 42 3.72 -7.37 -7.19
N ALA A 43 2.87 -8.39 -7.06
CA ALA A 43 2.61 -9.06 -5.79
C ALA A 43 2.97 -10.54 -5.89
N GLU A 44 3.77 -11.04 -4.96
CA GLU A 44 4.21 -12.44 -4.93
C GLU A 44 4.11 -12.99 -3.51
N VAL A 45 4.00 -14.31 -3.40
CA VAL A 45 4.12 -15.01 -2.11
C VAL A 45 5.43 -15.79 -2.12
N TRP A 46 6.35 -15.43 -1.23
CA TRP A 46 7.59 -16.16 -1.01
C TRP A 46 7.41 -17.14 0.13
N GLU A 47 7.99 -18.34 0.02
CA GLU A 47 7.74 -19.47 0.95
C GLU A 47 8.93 -19.75 1.91
N SER A 48 10.01 -18.95 1.88
CA SER A 48 11.20 -19.19 2.71
C SER A 48 11.99 -17.91 2.98
N PRO A 49 12.47 -17.66 4.22
CA PRO A 49 12.41 -18.53 5.41
C PRO A 49 11.04 -18.59 6.11
N GLU A 50 10.14 -17.65 5.79
CA GLU A 50 8.75 -17.61 6.26
C GLU A 50 7.84 -17.15 5.11
N GLN A 51 6.55 -17.52 5.17
CA GLN A 51 5.60 -17.11 4.15
C GLN A 51 5.43 -15.59 4.16
N THR A 52 5.82 -14.94 3.06
CA THR A 52 5.91 -13.49 2.96
C THR A 52 5.20 -13.01 1.70
N VAL A 53 4.25 -12.09 1.85
CA VAL A 53 3.69 -11.36 0.70
C VAL A 53 4.64 -10.22 0.34
N VAL A 54 5.19 -10.26 -0.86
CA VAL A 54 6.07 -9.21 -1.38
C VAL A 54 5.30 -8.37 -2.37
N ILE A 55 5.15 -7.09 -2.06
CA ILE A 55 4.66 -6.08 -2.99
C ILE A 55 5.85 -5.23 -3.40
N SER A 56 6.15 -5.22 -4.70
CA SER A 56 7.25 -4.46 -5.28
C SER A 56 6.76 -3.65 -6.46
N GLY A 57 7.40 -2.52 -6.74
CA GLY A 57 7.01 -1.67 -7.84
C GLY A 57 7.94 -0.48 -8.03
N ASN A 58 7.73 0.24 -9.13
CA ASN A 58 8.37 1.53 -9.34
C ASN A 58 7.67 2.62 -8.49
N PRO A 59 8.21 3.85 -8.42
CA PRO A 59 7.60 4.92 -7.64
C PRO A 59 6.14 5.19 -8.00
N ALA A 60 5.76 5.15 -9.29
CA ALA A 60 4.38 5.37 -9.74
C ALA A 60 3.42 4.29 -9.21
N GLY A 61 3.82 3.02 -9.27
CA GLY A 61 3.02 1.90 -8.75
C GLY A 61 2.87 1.94 -7.23
N LEU A 62 3.94 2.29 -6.51
CA LEU A 62 3.90 2.42 -5.04
C LEU A 62 3.07 3.62 -4.58
N VAL A 63 3.13 4.76 -5.28
CA VAL A 63 2.28 5.93 -5.01
C VAL A 63 0.82 5.63 -5.33
N SER A 64 0.54 4.92 -6.43
CA SER A 64 -0.82 4.49 -6.77
C SER A 64 -1.39 3.52 -5.73
N LEU A 65 -0.60 2.55 -5.28
CA LEU A 65 -1.00 1.68 -4.18
C LEU A 65 -1.28 2.47 -2.89
N ALA A 66 -0.40 3.42 -2.54
CA ALA A 66 -0.62 4.31 -1.41
C ALA A 66 -1.92 5.11 -1.57
N ARG A 67 -2.23 5.60 -2.78
CA ARG A 67 -3.51 6.27 -3.08
C ARG A 67 -4.69 5.36 -2.80
N HIS A 68 -4.67 4.11 -3.25
CA HIS A 68 -5.77 3.17 -2.98
C HIS A 68 -5.99 2.95 -1.48
N LEU A 69 -4.90 2.78 -0.72
CA LEU A 69 -4.93 2.64 0.74
C LEU A 69 -5.50 3.90 1.40
N LEU A 70 -5.01 5.08 1.00
CA LEU A 70 -5.46 6.37 1.57
C LEU A 70 -6.91 6.69 1.20
N SER A 71 -7.36 6.32 -0.01
CA SER A 71 -8.75 6.44 -0.42
C SER A 71 -9.68 5.64 0.49
N LEU A 72 -9.29 4.41 0.88
CA LEU A 72 -10.06 3.58 1.83
C LEU A 72 -9.96 4.11 3.27
N ALA A 73 -8.83 4.69 3.65
CA ALA A 73 -8.57 5.19 5.00
C ALA A 73 -9.37 6.45 5.39
N GLN A 74 -10.06 7.09 4.44
CA GLN A 74 -10.91 8.25 4.72
C GLN A 74 -11.93 7.95 5.83
N GLU A 75 -12.10 8.88 6.77
CA GLU A 75 -13.03 8.72 7.91
C GLU A 75 -14.47 8.43 7.47
N ALA A 76 -14.89 8.99 6.33
CA ALA A 76 -16.25 8.82 5.80
C ALA A 76 -16.52 7.45 5.15
N VAL A 77 -15.48 6.67 4.81
CA VAL A 77 -15.65 5.37 4.14
C VAL A 77 -16.20 4.33 5.13
N PRO A 78 -17.31 3.62 4.84
CA PRO A 78 -17.82 2.60 5.75
C PRO A 78 -16.86 1.43 5.96
N ASP A 79 -17.04 0.71 7.06
CA ASP A 79 -16.29 -0.51 7.35
C ASP A 79 -16.53 -1.60 6.28
N GLY A 80 -15.51 -2.43 6.01
CA GLY A 80 -15.55 -3.54 5.05
C GLY A 80 -15.54 -3.13 3.57
N ARG A 81 -15.28 -1.86 3.25
CA ARG A 81 -15.08 -1.42 1.85
C ARG A 81 -13.70 -1.83 1.37
N HIS A 82 -13.63 -2.32 0.14
CA HIS A 82 -12.41 -2.87 -0.43
C HIS A 82 -12.23 -2.55 -1.90
N PHE A 83 -11.00 -2.72 -2.37
CA PHE A 83 -10.65 -2.85 -3.77
C PHE A 83 -10.07 -4.24 -4.02
N ASP A 84 -10.52 -4.85 -5.12
CA ASP A 84 -9.97 -6.11 -5.62
C ASP A 84 -9.20 -5.84 -6.92
N PHE A 85 -7.93 -6.19 -6.92
CA PHE A 85 -7.06 -6.18 -8.10
C PHE A 85 -6.73 -7.63 -8.45
N ASP A 86 -7.52 -8.19 -9.36
CA ASP A 86 -7.26 -9.52 -9.89
C ASP A 86 -6.08 -9.53 -10.88
N THR A 87 -5.72 -10.72 -11.36
CA THR A 87 -4.60 -10.89 -12.30
C THR A 87 -4.91 -10.38 -13.72
N TYR A 88 -6.13 -9.93 -13.99
CA TYR A 88 -6.59 -9.40 -15.27
C TYR A 88 -6.90 -7.90 -15.23
N CYS A 89 -6.71 -7.24 -14.08
CA CYS A 89 -7.00 -5.82 -13.90
C CYS A 89 -6.13 -4.89 -14.77
N GLY A 90 -5.06 -5.42 -15.37
CA GLY A 90 -4.16 -4.70 -16.29
C GLY A 90 -3.11 -3.83 -15.59
N TRP A 91 -3.13 -3.73 -14.26
CA TRP A 91 -2.22 -2.90 -13.47
C TRP A 91 -1.17 -3.69 -12.70
N LEU A 92 -1.38 -4.99 -12.53
CA LEU A 92 -0.41 -5.88 -11.94
C LEU A 92 0.43 -6.55 -13.03
N GLU A 93 1.74 -6.64 -12.77
CA GLU A 93 2.66 -7.33 -13.66
C GLU A 93 2.29 -8.80 -13.82
N GLU A 94 2.57 -9.37 -15.00
CA GLU A 94 2.31 -10.78 -15.28
C GLU A 94 2.96 -11.70 -14.23
N GLY A 95 2.19 -12.69 -13.77
CA GLY A 95 2.61 -13.62 -12.72
C GLY A 95 2.36 -13.12 -11.29
N SER A 96 1.82 -11.91 -11.12
CA SER A 96 1.43 -11.43 -9.79
C SER A 96 0.26 -12.22 -9.21
N ALA A 97 0.24 -12.37 -7.89
CA ALA A 97 -0.94 -12.73 -7.13
C ALA A 97 -1.97 -11.58 -7.14
N ALA A 98 -3.25 -11.94 -7.05
CA ALA A 98 -4.31 -10.96 -6.85
C ALA A 98 -4.16 -10.27 -5.47
N ILE A 99 -4.54 -9.00 -5.40
CA ILE A 99 -4.48 -8.19 -4.17
C ILE A 99 -5.89 -7.74 -3.81
N ARG A 100 -6.30 -7.98 -2.56
CA ARG A 100 -7.42 -7.27 -1.93
C ARG A 100 -6.87 -6.30 -0.89
N ILE A 101 -7.39 -5.08 -0.89
CA ILE A 101 -7.18 -4.10 0.18
C ILE A 101 -8.54 -3.70 0.74
N GLU A 102 -8.68 -3.72 2.06
CA GLU A 102 -9.96 -3.51 2.75
C GLU A 102 -9.76 -2.61 3.96
N VAL A 103 -10.72 -1.71 4.22
CA VAL A 103 -10.75 -0.93 5.46
C VAL A 103 -11.50 -1.71 6.54
N GLU A 104 -10.83 -1.88 7.68
CA GLU A 104 -11.39 -2.45 8.90
C GLU A 104 -11.27 -1.40 10.03
N LYS A 105 -12.39 -0.79 10.45
CA LYS A 105 -12.38 0.39 11.33
C LYS A 105 -12.39 0.11 12.84
N ARG A 106 -12.69 -1.13 13.25
CA ARG A 106 -12.75 -1.63 14.65
C ARG A 106 -13.38 -0.69 15.68
#